data_AF-A0A8T6WEZ4-F1
#
_entry.id   AF-A0A8T6WEZ4-F1
#
_cell.length_a   1.000
_cell.length_b   1.000
_cell.length_c   1.000
_cell.angle_alpha   90.00
_cell.angle_beta   90.00
_cell.angle_gamma   90.00
#
_symmetry.space_group_name_H-M   'P 1'
#
loop_
_entity.id
_entity.type
_entity.pdbx_description
1 polymer ?
#
loop_
_entity_poly.entity_id
_entity_poly.type
_entity_poly.pdbx_seq_one_letter_code
_entity_poly.pdbx_strand_id
1 'polypeptide(L)'
;MALDEKALSPIRGLNYFQELLENGYSLKGPRGDNAKNLTVFKRFLKKGHEFIPEKWLRNKGYDFVEPSTFTQGLKLAYKVDGEKLE
;
A
#
# COMPACT_ATOMS: atom_id res chain seq x y z
N MET A 1 20.75 10.13 -1.88
CA MET A 1 20.52 8.78 -2.44
C MET A 1 19.04 8.68 -2.73
N ALA A 2 18.67 8.71 -4.02
CA ALA A 2 17.29 8.47 -4.40
C ALA A 2 17.01 6.97 -4.18
N LEU A 3 15.99 6.62 -3.39
CA LEU A 3 15.40 5.29 -3.47
C LEU A 3 14.97 5.11 -4.92
N ASP A 4 15.68 4.24 -5.65
CA ASP A 4 15.32 3.84 -7.00
C ASP A 4 13.82 3.53 -7.00
N GLU A 5 13.05 4.13 -7.91
CA GLU A 5 11.60 3.91 -8.03
C GLU A 5 11.25 2.40 -8.17
N LYS A 6 12.25 1.54 -8.40
CA LYS A 6 12.15 0.09 -8.30
C LYS A 6 12.10 -0.36 -6.84
N ALA A 7 10.87 -0.69 -6.47
CA ALA A 7 10.46 -1.54 -5.35
C ALA A 7 10.31 -0.86 -3.99
N LEU A 8 9.39 0.11 -3.93
CA LEU A 8 8.56 0.31 -2.73
C LEU A 8 8.18 -1.06 -2.17
N SER A 9 8.56 -1.40 -0.94
CA SER A 9 8.23 -2.68 -0.31
C SER A 9 7.02 -2.51 0.63
N PRO A 10 6.41 -3.60 1.13
CA PRO A 10 5.39 -3.49 2.15
C PRO A 10 5.88 -2.72 3.37
N ILE A 11 5.12 -1.70 3.76
CA ILE A 11 5.44 -0.84 4.89
C ILE A 11 5.00 -1.56 6.17
N ARG A 12 5.99 -2.18 6.83
CA ARG A 12 5.80 -3.00 8.04
C ARG A 12 6.27 -2.32 9.32
N GLY A 13 7.03 -1.23 9.21
CA GLY A 13 7.72 -0.62 10.34
C GLY A 13 7.85 0.88 10.22
N LEU A 14 8.03 1.55 11.37
CA LEU A 14 8.16 3.00 11.44
C LEU A 14 9.45 3.51 10.79
N ASN A 15 10.54 2.75 10.84
CA ASN A 15 11.83 3.16 10.28
C ASN A 15 11.72 3.31 8.76
N TYR A 16 11.27 2.26 8.07
CA TYR A 16 11.05 2.32 6.63
C TYR A 16 10.02 3.39 6.24
N PHE A 17 8.96 3.56 7.04
CA PHE A 17 8.01 4.63 6.80
C PHE A 17 8.64 6.03 6.92
N GLN A 18 9.53 6.25 7.88
CA GLN A 18 10.25 7.52 8.03
C GLN A 18 11.20 7.75 6.84
N GLU A 19 11.93 6.73 6.41
CA GLU A 19 12.77 6.82 5.20
C GLU A 19 11.94 7.24 3.97
N LEU A 20 10.73 6.70 3.80
CA LEU A 20 9.84 7.13 2.71
C LEU A 20 9.47 8.62 2.83
N LEU A 21 9.16 9.11 4.02
CA LEU A 21 8.86 10.54 4.22
C LEU A 21 10.07 11.43 3.90
N GLU A 22 11.27 11.02 4.33
CA GLU A 22 12.54 11.73 4.05
C GLU A 22 12.89 11.74 2.55
N ASN A 23 12.48 10.71 1.82
CA ASN A 23 12.62 10.63 0.36
C ASN A 23 11.51 11.39 -0.40
N GLY A 24 10.68 12.18 0.28
CA GLY A 24 9.66 13.04 -0.33
C GLY A 24 8.32 12.36 -0.62
N TYR A 25 8.11 11.12 -0.16
CA TYR A 25 6.79 10.48 -0.26
C TYR A 25 5.80 11.14 0.70
N SER A 26 4.54 11.26 0.28
CA SER A 26 3.46 11.81 1.09
C SER A 26 2.35 10.79 1.31
N LEU A 27 1.79 10.76 2.52
CA LEU A 27 0.66 9.92 2.86
C LEU A 27 -0.64 10.66 2.53
N LYS A 28 -1.40 10.15 1.55
CA LYS A 28 -2.78 10.58 1.29
C LYS A 28 -3.73 9.62 1.99
N GLY A 29 -4.53 10.13 2.93
CA GLY A 29 -5.54 9.36 3.64
C GLY A 29 -6.89 10.08 3.67
N PRO A 30 -7.96 9.38 4.06
CA PRO A 30 -9.33 9.85 3.88
C PRO A 30 -9.73 11.05 4.76
N ARG A 31 -8.89 11.43 5.74
CA ARG A 31 -9.24 12.44 6.75
C ARG A 31 -9.07 13.89 6.29
N GLY A 32 -8.62 14.13 5.06
CA GLY A 32 -8.34 15.48 4.53
C GLY A 32 -7.18 16.23 5.22
N ASP A 33 -6.65 15.70 6.33
CA ASP A 33 -5.59 16.29 7.14
C ASP A 33 -4.40 15.32 7.20
N ASN A 34 -3.27 15.75 6.65
CA ASN A 34 -2.06 14.92 6.57
C ASN A 34 -1.51 14.56 7.96
N ALA A 35 -1.54 15.45 8.94
CA ALA A 35 -1.02 15.18 10.29
C ALA A 35 -1.86 14.11 11.01
N LYS A 36 -3.19 14.18 10.88
CA LYS A 36 -4.10 13.16 11.42
C LYS A 36 -3.92 11.82 10.71
N ASN A 37 -3.78 11.84 9.38
CA ASN A 37 -3.49 10.63 8.61
C ASN A 37 -2.17 9.98 9.05
N LEU A 38 -1.10 10.77 9.21
CA LEU A 38 0.21 10.30 9.69
C LEU A 38 0.11 9.69 11.09
N THR A 39 -0.61 10.34 12.00
CA THR A 39 -0.79 9.85 13.38
C THR A 39 -1.48 8.48 13.40
N VAL A 40 -2.56 8.35 12.63
CA VAL A 40 -3.30 7.10 12.53
C VAL A 40 -2.47 6.01 11.86
N PHE A 41 -1.78 6.33 10.78
CA PHE A 41 -0.91 5.39 10.07
C PHE A 41 0.22 4.86 10.97
N LYS A 42 0.91 5.75 11.69
CA LYS A 42 1.93 5.37 12.68
C LYS A 42 1.35 4.47 13.78
N ARG A 43 0.11 4.73 14.23
CA ARG A 43 -0.58 3.89 15.21
C ARG A 43 -0.88 2.49 14.65
N PHE A 44 -1.30 2.38 13.39
CA PHE A 44 -1.52 1.09 12.75
C PHE A 44 -0.23 0.30 12.59
N LEU A 45 0.85 0.92 12.13
CA LEU A 45 2.17 0.27 12.06
C LEU A 45 2.62 -0.25 13.43
N LYS A 46 2.46 0.54 14.51
CA LYS A 46 2.77 0.12 15.88
C LYS A 46 1.93 -1.07 16.38
N LYS A 47 0.75 -1.27 15.80
CA LYS A 47 -0.13 -2.42 16.10
C LYS A 47 0.18 -3.65 15.24
N GLY A 48 1.22 -3.60 14.41
CA GLY A 48 1.63 -4.69 13.53
C GLY A 48 0.84 -4.76 12.22
N HIS A 49 0.07 -3.73 11.87
CA HIS A 49 -0.56 -3.68 10.55
C HIS A 49 0.48 -3.37 9.48
N GLU A 50 0.33 -4.05 8.34
CA GLU A 50 1.15 -3.86 7.15
C GLU A 50 0.37 -3.08 6.09
N PHE A 51 1.07 -2.21 5.37
CA PHE A 51 0.51 -1.50 4.22
C PHE A 51 1.29 -1.85 2.97
N ILE A 52 0.61 -2.41 1.98
CA ILE A 52 1.24 -2.90 0.76
C ILE A 52 1.02 -1.87 -0.36
N PRO A 53 2.08 -1.26 -0.93
CA PRO A 53 1.95 -0.35 -2.06
C PRO A 53 1.43 -1.07 -3.31
N GLU A 54 0.47 -0.46 -4.02
CA GLU A 54 -0.09 -1.05 -5.25
C GLU A 54 0.98 -1.33 -6.30
N LYS A 55 1.93 -0.41 -6.48
CA LYS A 55 3.05 -0.55 -7.43
C LYS A 55 3.90 -1.79 -7.11
N TRP A 56 4.06 -2.14 -5.84
CA TRP A 56 4.77 -3.36 -5.42
C TRP A 56 3.99 -4.63 -5.81
N LEU A 57 2.68 -4.64 -5.54
CA LEU A 57 1.80 -5.75 -5.90
C LEU A 57 1.76 -5.99 -7.41
N ARG A 58 1.66 -4.92 -8.22
CA ARG A 58 1.75 -5.03 -9.69
C ARG A 58 3.07 -5.67 -10.13
N ASN A 59 4.19 -5.25 -9.53
CA ASN A 59 5.51 -5.85 -9.81
C ASN A 59 5.61 -7.34 -9.38
N LYS A 60 4.71 -7.82 -8.52
CA LYS A 60 4.58 -9.23 -8.13
C LYS A 60 3.58 -10.02 -8.98
N GLY A 61 3.02 -9.41 -10.03
CA GLY A 61 2.05 -10.02 -10.94
C GLY A 61 0.61 -9.96 -10.43
N TYR A 62 0.29 -9.04 -9.52
CA TYR A 62 -1.09 -8.80 -9.10
C TYR A 62 -1.74 -7.73 -9.96
N ASP A 63 -2.97 -8.00 -10.39
CA ASP A 63 -3.88 -7.04 -11.00
C ASP A 63 -4.92 -6.55 -9.99
N PHE A 64 -5.57 -5.43 -10.32
CA PHE A 64 -6.49 -4.75 -9.42
C PHE A 64 -7.86 -4.63 -10.06
N VAL A 65 -8.89 -4.99 -9.30
CA VAL A 65 -10.29 -4.74 -9.63
C VAL A 65 -10.73 -3.47 -8.90
N GLU A 66 -11.21 -2.50 -9.68
CA GLU A 66 -11.71 -1.25 -9.12
C GLU A 66 -12.97 -1.49 -8.26
N PRO A 67 -13.21 -0.63 -7.26
CA PRO A 67 -14.40 -0.71 -6.42
C PRO A 67 -15.71 -0.78 -7.23
N SER A 68 -16.56 -1.74 -6.89
CA SER A 68 -17.89 -1.90 -7.47
C SER A 68 -18.90 -2.35 -6.41
N THR A 69 -20.18 -2.44 -6.78
CA THR A 69 -21.22 -3.02 -5.92
C THR A 69 -20.86 -4.44 -5.47
N PHE A 70 -20.23 -5.23 -6.35
CA PHE A 70 -19.81 -6.61 -6.04
C PHE A 70 -18.67 -6.66 -5.04
N THR A 71 -17.76 -5.68 -5.08
CA THR A 71 -16.64 -5.59 -4.12
C THR A 71 -16.98 -4.76 -2.89
N GLN A 72 -18.25 -4.37 -2.72
CA GLN A 72 -18.73 -3.53 -1.61
C GLN A 72 -17.92 -2.23 -1.45
N GLY A 73 -17.49 -1.64 -2.56
CA GLY A 73 -16.66 -0.43 -2.55
C GLY A 73 -15.19 -0.66 -2.15
N LEU A 74 -14.75 -1.91 -1.99
CA LEU A 74 -13.35 -2.25 -1.73
C LEU A 74 -12.60 -2.47 -3.04
N LYS A 75 -11.33 -2.04 -3.08
CA LYS A 75 -10.40 -2.36 -4.16
C LYS A 75 -9.76 -3.72 -3.89
N LEU A 76 -9.87 -4.65 -4.82
CA LEU A 76 -9.34 -6.00 -4.67
C LEU A 76 -8.08 -6.18 -5.52
N ALA A 77 -7.04 -6.78 -4.95
CA ALA A 77 -5.88 -7.25 -5.69
C ALA A 77 -6.01 -8.77 -5.90
N TYR A 78 -5.79 -9.24 -7.12
CA TYR A 78 -5.80 -10.67 -7.46
C TYR A 78 -4.58 -11.02 -8.28
N LYS A 79 -4.16 -12.28 -8.21
CA LYS A 79 -3.14 -12.85 -9.07
C LYS A 79 -3.70 -14.15 -9.60
N VAL A 80 -3.73 -14.30 -10.92
CA VAL A 80 -4.09 -15.57 -11.54
C VAL A 80 -2.86 -16.46 -11.43
N ASP A 81 -2.84 -17.33 -10.41
CA ASP A 81 -1.96 -18.50 -10.44
C ASP A 81 -2.57 -19.46 -11.47
N GLY A 82 -1.74 -19.92 -12.42
CA GLY A 82 -2.19 -20.50 -13.68
C GLY A 82 -2.84 -21.89 -13.59
N GLU A 83 -3.86 -22.07 -12.76
CA GLU A 83 -4.75 -23.22 -12.88
C GLU A 83 -5.87 -22.89 -13.86
N LYS A 84 -5.75 -23.49 -15.06
CA LYS A 84 -6.82 -23.58 -16.04
C LYS A 84 -8.06 -24.13 -15.34
N LEU A 85 -9.16 -23.40 -15.43
CA LEU A 85 -10.48 -24.01 -15.32
C LEU A 85 -10.67 -24.84 -16.60
N GLU A 86 -10.47 -26.15 -16.49
CA GLU A 86 -11.01 -27.14 -17.44
C GLU A 86 -12.54 -27.22 -17.33
#